data_AF-A0A166QTC9-F1
#
_entry.id   AF-A0A166QTC9-F1
#
_cell.length_a   1.000
_cell.length_b   1.000
_cell.length_c   1.000
_cell.angle_alpha   90.00
_cell.angle_beta   90.00
_cell.angle_gamma   90.00
#
_symmetry.space_group_name_H-M   'P 1'
#
loop_
_entity.id
_entity.type
_entity.pdbx_description
1 polymer ?
#
loop_
_entity_poly.entity_id
_entity_poly.type
_entity_poly.pdbx_seq_one_letter_code
_entity_poly.pdbx_strand_id
1 'polypeptide(L)'
;MSETLAQRASIWLTNDKPTISAIAKAYSAMLAKMKREPNINRADADAALDVLLEAYDQLGGDPTDLLDSADPTTHPVTTTCNPQVAQLDSSLLVAYDNAQHTPLPTAQKLAAFAALKQSIGVAVQSACL
;
A
#
# COMPACT_ATOMS: atom_id res chain seq x y z
N MET A 1 0.63 -9.50 39.21
CA MET A 1 0.22 -8.82 37.98
C MET A 1 1.15 -9.31 36.90
N SER A 2 0.65 -10.09 35.95
CA SER A 2 1.45 -10.54 34.81
C SER A 2 1.72 -9.33 33.93
N GLU A 3 2.99 -8.99 33.67
CA GLU A 3 3.32 -7.91 32.75
C GLU A 3 2.78 -8.23 31.36
N THR A 4 2.07 -7.27 30.77
CA THR A 4 1.48 -7.43 29.45
C THR A 4 2.54 -7.14 28.37
N LEU A 5 2.34 -7.67 27.17
CA LEU A 5 3.24 -7.49 26.04
C LEU A 5 3.36 -6.03 25.64
N ALA A 6 2.25 -5.28 25.66
CA ALA A 6 2.26 -3.84 25.41
C ALA A 6 3.12 -3.10 26.43
N GLN A 7 2.97 -3.44 27.71
CA GLN A 7 3.74 -2.84 28.79
C GLN A 7 5.25 -3.15 28.65
N ARG A 8 5.60 -4.38 28.23
CA ARG A 8 6.99 -4.75 27.92
C ARG A 8 7.55 -3.98 26.72
N ALA A 9 6.74 -3.77 25.67
CA ALA A 9 7.14 -2.98 24.51
C ALA A 9 7.43 -1.53 24.92
N SER A 10 6.55 -0.88 25.68
CA SER A 10 6.75 0.48 26.17
C SER A 10 8.00 0.61 27.06
N ILE A 11 8.24 -0.36 27.96
CA ILE A 11 9.44 -0.38 28.82
C ILE A 11 10.71 -0.49 27.96
N TRP A 12 10.71 -1.39 26.98
CA TRP A 12 11.86 -1.57 26.08
C TRP A 12 12.15 -0.31 25.26
N LEU A 13 11.12 0.33 24.68
CA LEU A 13 11.26 1.58 23.93
C LEU A 13 11.87 2.70 24.78
N THR A 14 11.46 2.78 26.05
CA THR A 14 11.92 3.82 26.98
C THR A 14 13.35 3.58 27.46
N ASN A 15 13.72 2.32 27.72
CA ASN A 15 14.98 1.97 28.36
C ASN A 15 16.14 1.79 27.37
N ASP A 16 15.88 1.11 26.25
CA ASP A 16 16.90 0.77 25.24
C ASP A 16 17.03 1.84 24.14
N LYS A 17 16.05 2.74 23.98
CA LYS A 17 15.96 3.71 22.86
C LYS A 17 16.32 3.06 21.51
N PRO A 18 15.55 2.04 21.11
CA PRO A 18 15.88 1.26 19.91
C PRO A 18 15.80 2.10 18.64
N THR A 19 16.58 1.71 17.62
CA THR A 19 16.52 2.32 16.29
C THR A 19 15.24 1.92 15.56
N ILE A 20 14.85 2.71 14.56
CA ILE A 20 13.73 2.44 13.63
C ILE A 20 13.76 0.99 13.11
N SER A 21 14.95 0.52 12.69
CA SER A 21 15.15 -0.87 12.23
C SER A 21 14.91 -1.94 13.31
N ALA A 22 15.26 -1.65 14.55
CA ALA A 22 15.02 -2.56 15.67
C ALA A 22 13.53 -2.63 16.01
N ILE A 23 12.81 -1.51 15.93
CA ILE A 23 11.36 -1.44 16.10
C ILE A 23 10.65 -2.23 14.99
N ALA A 24 11.04 -2.04 13.73
CA ALA A 24 10.49 -2.81 12.61
C ALA A 24 10.69 -4.33 12.76
N LYS A 25 11.88 -4.72 13.24
CA LYS A 25 12.20 -6.11 13.53
C LYS A 25 11.35 -6.65 14.70
N ALA A 26 11.12 -5.85 15.74
CA ALA A 26 10.25 -6.22 16.85
C ALA A 26 8.80 -6.39 16.39
N TYR A 27 8.30 -5.49 15.53
CA TYR A 27 6.95 -5.52 14.96
C TYR A 27 6.71 -6.81 14.15
N SER A 28 7.60 -7.12 13.21
CA SER A 28 7.52 -8.35 12.41
C SER A 28 7.68 -9.63 13.26
N ALA A 29 8.56 -9.63 14.26
CA ALA A 29 8.73 -10.75 15.18
C ALA A 29 7.47 -10.99 16.04
N MET A 30 6.80 -9.92 16.46
CA MET A 30 5.56 -9.96 17.22
C MET A 30 4.42 -10.58 16.39
N LEU A 31 4.28 -10.17 15.14
CA LEU A 31 3.32 -10.77 14.19
C LEU A 31 3.61 -12.26 13.94
N ALA A 32 4.88 -12.63 13.76
CA ALA A 32 5.28 -14.03 13.60
C ALA A 32 4.96 -14.85 14.86
N LYS A 33 5.13 -14.26 16.05
CA LYS A 33 4.81 -14.89 17.33
C LYS A 33 3.30 -15.12 17.48
N MET A 34 2.48 -14.15 17.09
CA MET A 34 1.01 -14.30 17.08
C MET A 34 0.54 -15.42 16.13
N LYS A 35 1.20 -15.60 14.99
CA LYS A 35 0.90 -16.70 14.06
C LYS A 35 1.31 -18.07 14.61
N ARG A 36 2.40 -18.13 15.37
CA ARG A 36 2.96 -19.37 15.93
C ARG A 36 2.28 -19.83 17.22
N GLU A 37 1.86 -18.89 18.07
CA GLU A 37 1.32 -19.15 19.40
C GLU A 37 -0.16 -18.74 19.49
N PRO A 38 -1.11 -19.67 19.32
CA PRO A 38 -2.55 -19.35 19.35
C PRO A 38 -3.05 -18.97 20.75
N ASN A 39 -2.26 -19.25 21.81
CA ASN A 39 -2.58 -18.91 23.19
C ASN A 39 -2.18 -17.48 23.57
N ILE A 40 -1.57 -16.72 22.65
CA ILE A 40 -1.19 -15.34 22.93
C ILE A 40 -2.46 -14.50 23.09
N ASN A 41 -2.47 -13.60 24.06
CA ASN A 41 -3.59 -12.67 24.22
C ASN A 41 -3.56 -11.68 23.05
N ARG A 42 -4.47 -11.88 22.09
CA ARG A 42 -4.49 -11.10 20.84
C ARG A 42 -4.67 -9.61 21.08
N ALA A 43 -5.53 -9.22 22.01
CA ALA A 43 -5.75 -7.82 22.36
C ALA A 43 -4.49 -7.15 22.94
N ASP A 44 -3.74 -7.87 23.77
CA ASP A 44 -2.48 -7.37 24.33
C ASP A 44 -1.34 -7.36 23.29
N ALA A 45 -1.36 -8.31 22.36
CA ALA A 45 -0.40 -8.36 21.26
C ALA A 45 -0.65 -7.24 20.23
N ASP A 46 -1.91 -6.98 19.88
CA ASP A 46 -2.31 -5.85 19.03
C ASP A 46 -1.95 -4.52 19.69
N ALA A 47 -2.19 -4.35 21.00
CA ALA A 47 -1.76 -3.17 21.74
C ALA A 47 -0.23 -2.98 21.74
N ALA A 48 0.55 -4.08 21.79
CA ALA A 48 2.00 -3.99 21.68
C ALA A 48 2.47 -3.59 20.27
N LEU A 49 1.78 -4.05 19.22
CA LEU A 49 2.05 -3.65 17.84
C LEU A 49 1.77 -2.16 17.63
N ASP A 50 0.69 -1.65 18.20
CA ASP A 50 0.32 -0.22 18.15
C ASP A 50 1.39 0.66 18.80
N VAL A 51 1.86 0.27 20.00
CA VAL A 51 2.97 0.92 20.70
C VAL A 51 4.26 0.93 19.87
N LEU A 52 4.58 -0.17 19.19
CA LEU A 52 5.76 -0.24 18.31
C LEU A 52 5.59 0.63 17.06
N LEU A 53 4.38 0.68 16.48
CA LEU A 53 4.07 1.49 15.31
C LEU A 53 4.19 2.99 15.64
N GLU A 54 3.63 3.42 16.76
CA GLU A 54 3.70 4.81 17.21
C GLU A 54 5.15 5.24 17.50
N ALA A 55 5.95 4.36 18.10
CA ALA A 55 7.37 4.65 18.32
C ALA A 55 8.19 4.69 17.01
N TYR A 56 7.79 3.91 15.99
CA TYR A 56 8.39 3.97 14.66
C TYR A 56 8.12 5.31 13.98
N ASP A 57 6.87 5.79 14.04
CA ASP A 57 6.44 7.10 13.53
C ASP A 57 7.17 8.24 14.24
N GLN A 58 7.27 8.20 15.57
CA GLN A 58 7.96 9.21 16.37
C GLN A 58 9.46 9.34 16.04
N LEU A 59 10.10 8.26 15.58
CA LEU A 59 11.50 8.29 15.13
C LEU A 59 11.66 8.76 13.68
N GLY A 60 10.57 9.09 12.98
CA GLY A 60 10.57 9.54 11.59
C GLY A 60 10.52 8.42 10.56
N GLY A 61 10.15 7.21 10.97
CA GLY A 61 9.86 6.11 10.04
C GLY A 61 8.43 6.21 9.51
N ASP A 62 8.21 5.87 8.24
CA ASP A 62 6.87 5.85 7.65
C ASP A 62 6.07 4.62 8.11
N PRO A 63 4.97 4.77 8.86
CA PRO A 63 4.21 3.63 9.38
C PRO A 63 3.56 2.80 8.26
N THR A 64 3.32 3.39 7.08
CA THR A 64 2.78 2.68 5.90
C THR A 64 3.80 1.72 5.33
N ASP A 65 5.06 2.14 5.20
CA ASP A 65 6.19 1.29 4.77
C ASP A 65 6.40 0.10 5.72
N LEU A 66 6.27 0.33 7.02
CA LEU A 66 6.38 -0.73 8.03
C LEU A 66 5.24 -1.76 7.92
N LEU A 67 4.02 -1.28 7.71
CA LEU A 67 2.84 -2.14 7.53
C LEU A 67 2.89 -2.93 6.23
N ASP A 68 3.32 -2.29 5.13
CA ASP A 68 3.49 -2.93 3.82
C ASP A 68 4.55 -4.03 3.87
N SER A 69 5.68 -3.76 4.54
CA SER A 69 6.75 -4.75 4.75
C SER A 69 6.33 -5.94 5.63
N ALA A 70 5.30 -5.77 6.47
CA ALA A 70 4.83 -6.79 7.40
C ALA A 70 3.73 -7.68 6.84
N ASP A 71 3.02 -7.25 5.78
CA ASP A 71 1.98 -8.02 5.12
C ASP A 71 2.49 -8.66 3.79
N PRO A 72 2.76 -9.97 3.76
CA PRO A 72 3.23 -10.63 2.54
C PRO A 72 2.12 -10.82 1.46
N THR A 73 0.90 -10.30 1.67
CA THR A 73 -0.23 -10.46 0.74
C THR A 73 -0.34 -9.33 -0.29
N THR A 74 0.40 -8.23 -0.10
CA THR A 74 0.45 -7.13 -1.09
C THR A 74 1.66 -7.35 -2.01
N HIS A 75 1.44 -8.06 -3.11
CA HIS A 75 2.44 -8.30 -4.14
C HIS A 75 2.51 -7.12 -5.17
N PRO A 76 3.60 -7.01 -5.95
CA PRO A 76 4.49 -5.84 -6.02
C PRO A 76 4.32 -5.00 -7.30
N VAL A 77 4.79 -3.75 -7.31
CA VAL A 77 5.40 -3.13 -8.50
C VAL A 77 6.23 -1.89 -8.14
N THR A 78 7.47 -2.10 -7.71
CA THR A 78 8.57 -1.21 -8.15
C THR A 78 9.27 -1.91 -9.32
N THR A 79 8.66 -1.78 -10.50
CA THR A 79 9.28 -2.22 -11.76
C THR A 79 10.06 -1.05 -12.34
N THR A 80 11.37 -1.18 -12.18
CA THR A 80 12.37 -1.00 -13.25
C THR A 80 12.77 0.43 -13.63
N CYS A 81 14.03 0.71 -13.29
CA CYS A 81 14.87 1.65 -14.00
C CYS A 81 14.89 1.29 -15.51
N ASN A 82 14.24 2.10 -16.35
CA ASN A 82 14.58 2.20 -17.77
C ASN A 82 14.44 3.68 -18.21
N PRO A 83 15.53 4.35 -18.63
CA PRO A 83 15.52 5.76 -18.98
C PRO A 83 15.08 5.92 -20.44
N GLN A 84 13.78 5.80 -20.72
CA GLN A 84 13.23 6.36 -21.95
C GLN A 84 11.92 7.05 -21.62
N VAL A 85 12.08 8.37 -21.49
CA VAL A 85 11.11 9.35 -21.04
C VAL A 85 9.99 9.47 -22.08
N ALA A 86 9.04 8.54 -22.06
CA ALA A 86 7.67 8.94 -22.36
C ALA A 86 7.24 9.78 -21.15
N GLN A 87 7.01 11.08 -21.34
CA GLN A 87 6.39 11.91 -20.32
C GLN A 87 5.01 11.32 -20.03
N LEU A 88 4.94 10.43 -19.06
CA LEU A 88 3.69 9.92 -18.54
C LEU A 88 3.08 11.09 -17.77
N ASP A 89 1.90 11.50 -18.20
CA ASP A 89 1.13 12.56 -17.58
C ASP A 89 0.92 12.19 -16.10
N SER A 90 1.66 12.87 -15.23
CA SER A 90 1.61 12.69 -13.78
C SER A 90 0.46 13.48 -13.15
N SER A 91 -0.52 13.90 -13.96
CA SER A 91 -1.73 14.50 -13.44
C SER A 91 -2.46 13.45 -12.61
N LEU A 92 -2.98 13.89 -11.47
CA LEU A 92 -3.89 13.06 -10.68
C LEU A 92 -5.00 12.57 -11.60
N LEU A 93 -5.15 11.25 -11.70
CA LEU A 93 -6.33 10.65 -12.30
C LEU A 93 -7.53 11.27 -11.60
N VAL A 94 -8.37 11.97 -12.35
CA VAL A 94 -9.57 12.61 -11.81
C VAL A 94 -10.31 11.59 -10.95
N ALA A 95 -10.69 11.99 -9.73
CA ALA A 95 -11.46 11.13 -8.85
C ALA A 95 -12.65 10.60 -9.64
N TYR A 96 -12.75 9.28 -9.76
CA TYR A 96 -13.82 8.64 -10.49
C TYR A 96 -15.12 8.96 -9.74
N ASP A 97 -15.85 9.93 -10.26
CA ASP A 97 -17.13 10.34 -9.70
C ASP A 97 -18.13 9.23 -9.99
N ASN A 98 -18.48 8.45 -8.95
CA ASN A 98 -19.49 7.40 -9.03
C ASN A 98 -20.92 7.96 -9.19
N ALA A 99 -21.09 9.23 -9.61
CA ALA A 99 -22.41 9.72 -9.95
C ALA A 99 -22.94 8.93 -11.15
N GLN A 100 -24.20 8.53 -11.03
CA GLN A 100 -24.88 7.64 -11.96
C GLN A 100 -24.68 8.06 -13.43
N HIS A 101 -23.79 7.37 -14.13
CA HIS A 101 -23.64 7.53 -15.57
C HIS A 101 -24.94 7.07 -16.23
N THR A 102 -25.67 8.02 -16.84
CA THR A 102 -26.85 7.68 -17.63
C THR A 102 -26.38 6.87 -18.85
N PRO A 103 -26.86 5.62 -19.02
CA PRO A 103 -26.41 4.79 -20.12
C PRO A 103 -26.84 5.43 -21.44
N LEU A 104 -25.88 5.77 -22.29
CA LEU A 104 -26.15 6.29 -23.63
C LEU A 104 -27.10 5.33 -24.40
N PRO A 105 -28.07 5.86 -25.15
CA PRO A 105 -28.97 5.05 -25.94
C PRO A 105 -28.21 4.26 -27.02
N THR A 106 -28.70 3.06 -27.34
CA THR A 106 -27.99 2.07 -28.18
C THR A 106 -27.54 2.62 -29.54
N ALA A 107 -28.37 3.48 -30.16
CA ALA A 107 -28.02 4.12 -31.44
C ALA A 107 -26.76 5.01 -31.32
N GLN A 108 -26.63 5.74 -30.23
CA GLN A 108 -25.51 6.65 -29.99
C GLN A 108 -24.24 5.89 -29.62
N LYS A 109 -24.37 4.77 -28.89
CA LYS A 109 -23.26 3.85 -28.62
C LYS A 109 -22.67 3.24 -29.89
N LEU A 110 -23.53 2.79 -30.80
CA LEU A 110 -23.08 2.22 -32.08
C LEU A 110 -22.41 3.25 -32.97
N ALA A 111 -22.93 4.48 -33.01
CA ALA A 111 -22.29 5.59 -33.75
C ALA A 111 -20.92 5.94 -33.17
N ALA A 112 -20.80 6.04 -31.84
CA ALA A 112 -19.52 6.30 -31.18
C ALA A 112 -18.51 5.16 -31.42
N PHE A 113 -18.96 3.91 -31.36
CA PHE A 113 -18.11 2.75 -31.64
C PHE A 113 -17.65 2.72 -33.10
N ALA A 114 -18.53 3.06 -34.05
CA ALA A 114 -18.17 3.15 -35.46
C ALA A 114 -17.11 4.24 -35.72
N ALA A 115 -17.25 5.41 -35.09
CA ALA A 115 -16.26 6.48 -35.17
C ALA A 115 -14.91 6.06 -34.57
N LEU A 116 -14.94 5.34 -33.45
CA LEU A 116 -13.73 4.83 -32.78
C LEU A 116 -13.02 3.75 -33.60
N LYS A 117 -13.79 2.88 -34.27
CA LYS A 117 -13.24 1.88 -35.19
C LYS A 117 -12.55 2.55 -36.39
N GLN A 118 -13.08 3.67 -36.89
CA GLN A 118 -12.47 4.44 -37.96
C GLN A 118 -11.18 5.15 -37.51
N SER A 119 -11.14 5.70 -36.29
CA SER A 119 -9.93 6.37 -35.80
C SER A 119 -8.78 5.41 -35.50
N ILE A 120 -9.09 4.21 -34.99
CA ILE A 120 -8.06 3.20 -34.65
C ILE A 120 -7.57 2.45 -35.90
N GLY A 121 -8.45 2.19 -36.87
CA GLY A 121 -8.10 1.47 -38.10
C GLY A 121 -7.15 2.22 -39.05
N VAL A 122 -6.97 3.54 -38.87
CA VAL A 122 -6.12 4.37 -39.76
C VAL A 122 -4.73 4.63 -39.15
N ALA A 123 -4.53 4.38 -37.85
CA ALA A 123 -3.30 4.73 -37.13
C ALA A 123 -2.13 3.73 -37.27
N VAL A 124 -2.15 2.83 -38.27
CA VAL A 124 -1.05 1.85 -38.51
C VAL A 124 -0.08 2.26 -39.63
N GLN A 125 -0.30 3.37 -40.36
CA GLN A 125 0.60 3.72 -41.48
C GLN A 125 1.11 5.17 -41.57
N SER A 126 1.05 5.95 -40.50
CA SER A 126 1.59 7.33 -40.55
C SER A 126 2.35 7.72 -39.29
N ALA A 127 3.53 7.12 -39.11
CA ALA A 127 4.72 7.66 -38.42
C ALA A 127 5.74 6.51 -38.27
N CYS A 128 6.95 6.49 -38.82
CA CYS A 128 7.80 7.44 -39.53
C CYS A 128 8.78 6.63 -40.42
N LEU A 129 9.40 7.33 -41.38
CA LEU A 129 10.45 6.89 -42.31
C LEU A 129 11.54 5.99 -41.70
#